data_AF-A0AAE4MJK9-F1
#
_entry.id   AF-A0AAE4MJK9-F1
#
_cell.length_a   1.000
_cell.length_b   1.000
_cell.length_c   1.000
_cell.angle_alpha   90.00
_cell.angle_beta   90.00
_cell.angle_gamma   90.00
#
_symmetry.space_group_name_H-M   'P 1'
#
loop_
_entity.id
_entity.type
_entity.pdbx_description
1 polymer ?
#
loop_
_entity_poly.entity_id
_entity_poly.type
_entity_poly.pdbx_seq_one_letter_code
_entity_poly.pdbx_strand_id
1 'polypeptide(L)'
;MDQKLMKQLEKWHNNFDNDKIIRAVLEIPEAERDYELTCILARAYNNNDEYDKAIQLLLSVKEQGENDPLWFYRLAYAYFYLDSEEQALELLKRSKELDPDNDDVDELIHLCEEYLSGGENDIEAGLEADSTLYDYTAVVKHDDSISVCFYIEHEKAFAIGEKMYDLNEEAYMNGYNWEAFFNYYLPKYEPDVMDGMDTDPEAGMYVAFYDLTPENEARAEKFIEIIRRLVDNEDELYRIVREESDNILWD
;
A
#
# COMPACT_ATOMS: atom_id res chain seq x y z
N MET A 1 -2.27 26.26 22.28
CA MET A 1 -1.73 24.91 22.11
C MET A 1 -0.65 24.57 23.14
N ASP A 2 -0.69 23.37 23.74
CA ASP A 2 0.40 22.85 24.59
C ASP A 2 1.60 22.42 23.72
N GLN A 3 2.72 23.14 23.83
CA GLN A 3 3.95 22.84 23.07
C GLN A 3 4.50 21.43 23.34
N LYS A 4 4.24 20.85 24.51
CA LYS A 4 4.69 19.50 24.84
C LYS A 4 3.86 18.47 24.08
N LEU A 5 2.55 18.68 23.99
CA LEU A 5 1.65 17.84 23.21
C LEU A 5 2.05 17.86 21.73
N MET A 6 2.24 19.05 21.15
CA MET A 6 2.60 19.17 19.71
C MET A 6 3.85 18.38 19.35
N LYS A 7 4.93 18.52 20.13
CA LYS A 7 6.15 17.74 19.93
C LYS A 7 5.93 16.23 20.03
N GLN A 8 4.99 15.80 20.88
CA GLN A 8 4.64 14.39 21.01
C GLN A 8 3.85 13.89 19.80
N LEU A 9 2.91 14.69 19.28
CA LEU A 9 2.15 14.38 18.07
C LEU A 9 3.05 14.31 16.84
N GLU A 10 4.00 15.23 16.70
CA GLU A 10 5.02 15.20 15.63
C GLU A 10 5.89 13.95 15.73
N LYS A 11 6.34 13.59 16.94
CA LYS A 11 7.12 12.37 17.14
C LYS A 11 6.34 11.11 16.72
N TRP A 12 5.07 11.02 17.09
CA TRP A 12 4.23 9.90 16.68
C TRP A 12 4.01 9.89 15.17
N HIS A 13 3.82 11.05 14.56
CA HIS A 13 3.67 11.13 13.11
C HIS A 13 4.90 10.61 12.37
N ASN A 14 6.11 11.02 12.80
CA ASN A 14 7.36 10.55 12.20
C ASN A 14 7.63 9.06 12.40
N ASN A 15 6.94 8.45 13.38
CA ASN A 15 7.00 7.02 13.66
C ASN A 15 5.81 6.25 13.05
N PHE A 16 4.96 6.92 12.26
CA PHE A 16 3.71 6.35 11.72
C PHE A 16 2.74 5.82 12.81
N ASP A 17 2.84 6.32 14.03
CA ASP A 17 1.98 5.97 15.17
C ASP A 17 0.61 6.72 15.10
N ASN A 18 -0.10 6.66 13.97
CA ASN A 18 -1.31 7.44 13.69
C ASN A 18 -2.42 7.19 14.74
N ASP A 19 -2.58 5.94 15.16
CA ASP A 19 -3.50 5.52 16.22
C ASP A 19 -3.30 6.26 17.55
N LYS A 20 -2.03 6.52 17.91
CA LYS A 20 -1.71 7.27 19.15
C LYS A 20 -2.08 8.74 19.00
N ILE A 21 -1.87 9.31 17.82
CA ILE A 21 -2.28 10.68 17.49
C ILE A 21 -3.79 10.80 17.61
N ILE A 22 -4.55 9.90 16.98
CA ILE A 22 -6.02 9.90 17.00
C ILE A 22 -6.51 9.83 18.45
N ARG A 23 -6.05 8.86 19.23
CA ARG A 23 -6.48 8.70 20.64
C ARG A 23 -6.17 9.95 21.46
N ALA A 24 -4.95 10.48 21.37
CA ALA A 24 -4.54 11.65 22.16
C ALA A 24 -5.31 12.93 21.78
N VAL A 25 -5.59 13.14 20.49
CA VAL A 25 -6.34 14.33 20.06
C VAL A 25 -7.83 14.20 20.39
N LEU A 26 -8.40 12.99 20.35
CA LEU A 26 -9.81 12.75 20.74
C LEU A 26 -10.06 12.87 22.24
N GLU A 27 -9.04 12.75 23.10
CA GLU A 27 -9.16 13.07 24.53
C GLU A 27 -9.45 14.57 24.77
N ILE A 28 -9.11 15.43 23.80
CA ILE A 28 -9.42 16.86 23.85
C ILE A 28 -10.86 17.07 23.34
N PRO A 29 -11.73 17.72 24.14
CA PRO A 29 -13.09 18.04 23.70
C PRO A 29 -13.09 18.75 22.36
N GLU A 30 -14.06 18.44 21.48
CA GLU A 30 -14.14 19.03 20.14
C GLU A 30 -14.13 20.56 20.15
N ALA A 31 -14.84 21.17 21.10
CA ALA A 31 -14.88 22.63 21.27
C ALA A 31 -13.54 23.25 21.69
N GLU A 32 -12.57 22.45 22.14
CA GLU A 32 -11.23 22.87 22.55
C GLU A 32 -10.16 22.55 21.50
N ARG A 33 -10.52 21.79 20.45
CA ARG A 33 -9.61 21.49 19.34
C ARG A 33 -9.57 22.70 18.41
N ASP A 34 -8.40 23.32 18.31
CA ASP A 34 -8.18 24.40 17.35
C ASP A 34 -7.93 23.84 15.94
N TYR A 35 -7.68 24.75 15.00
CA TYR A 35 -7.44 24.43 13.60
C TYR A 35 -6.31 23.40 13.41
N GLU A 36 -5.20 23.60 14.10
CA GLU A 36 -4.00 22.78 13.92
C GLU A 36 -4.21 21.37 14.48
N LEU A 37 -4.86 21.21 15.64
CA LEU A 37 -5.24 19.88 16.14
C LEU A 37 -6.24 19.17 15.22
N THR A 38 -7.16 19.92 14.63
CA THR A 38 -8.14 19.37 13.67
C THR A 38 -7.45 18.84 12.42
N CYS A 39 -6.51 19.59 11.86
CA CYS A 39 -5.71 19.17 10.70
C CYS A 39 -4.79 17.98 11.03
N ILE A 40 -4.20 17.94 12.23
CA ILE A 40 -3.39 16.79 12.68
C ILE A 40 -4.25 15.53 12.79
N LEU A 41 -5.45 15.64 13.37
CA LEU A 41 -6.38 14.53 13.48
C LEU A 41 -6.83 14.04 12.10
N ALA A 42 -7.17 14.95 11.19
CA ALA A 42 -7.55 14.60 9.82
C ALA A 42 -6.41 13.89 9.08
N ARG A 43 -5.15 14.36 9.22
CA ARG A 43 -3.98 13.67 8.66
C ARG A 43 -3.85 12.24 9.21
N ALA A 44 -4.01 12.08 10.52
CA ALA A 44 -3.91 10.76 11.13
C ALA A 44 -5.01 9.81 10.64
N TYR A 45 -6.22 10.32 10.40
CA TYR A 45 -7.28 9.54 9.76
C TYR A 45 -6.98 9.17 8.31
N ASN A 46 -6.45 10.10 7.51
CA ASN A 46 -6.00 9.78 6.15
C ASN A 46 -4.98 8.64 6.14
N ASN A 47 -3.99 8.69 7.03
CA ASN A 47 -2.94 7.67 7.12
C ASN A 47 -3.42 6.33 7.72
N ASN A 48 -4.66 6.25 8.17
CA ASN A 48 -5.33 5.04 8.67
C ASN A 48 -6.44 4.58 7.71
N ASP A 49 -6.50 5.15 6.50
CA ASP A 49 -7.53 4.89 5.49
C ASP A 49 -8.96 5.24 5.92
N GLU A 50 -9.08 6.14 6.92
CA GLU A 50 -10.37 6.63 7.43
C GLU A 50 -10.77 7.94 6.73
N TYR A 51 -10.76 7.94 5.40
CA TYR A 51 -10.85 9.15 4.55
C TYR A 51 -12.13 9.97 4.78
N ASP A 52 -13.29 9.32 4.95
CA ASP A 52 -14.56 10.01 5.25
C ASP A 52 -14.46 10.89 6.52
N LYS A 53 -13.77 10.39 7.56
CA LYS A 53 -13.57 11.12 8.82
C LYS A 53 -12.63 12.30 8.63
N ALA A 54 -11.57 12.12 7.83
CA ALA A 54 -10.65 13.19 7.50
C ALA A 54 -11.35 14.30 6.71
N ILE A 55 -12.15 13.96 5.69
CA ILE A 55 -12.96 14.91 4.91
C ILE A 55 -13.91 15.68 5.85
N GLN A 56 -14.64 14.99 6.71
CA GLN A 56 -15.56 15.63 7.64
C GLN A 56 -14.84 16.67 8.52
N LEU A 57 -13.66 16.35 9.05
CA LEU A 57 -12.89 17.27 9.87
C LEU A 57 -12.33 18.45 9.07
N LEU A 58 -11.75 18.19 7.90
CA LEU A 58 -11.16 19.24 7.06
C LEU A 58 -12.22 20.22 6.58
N LEU A 59 -13.39 19.73 6.17
CA LEU A 59 -14.51 20.57 5.77
C LEU A 59 -15.07 21.41 6.93
N SER A 60 -15.00 20.91 8.18
CA SER A 60 -15.44 21.67 9.36
C SER A 60 -14.60 22.93 9.63
N VAL A 61 -13.36 22.97 9.11
CA VAL A 61 -12.42 24.09 9.25
C VAL A 61 -12.06 24.74 7.91
N LYS A 62 -12.94 24.62 6.91
CA LYS A 62 -12.72 25.14 5.55
C LYS A 62 -12.35 26.62 5.51
N GLU A 63 -13.02 27.46 6.30
CA GLU A 63 -12.77 28.90 6.31
C GLU A 63 -11.34 29.23 6.80
N GLN A 64 -10.82 28.46 7.75
CA GLN A 64 -9.45 28.62 8.27
C GLN A 64 -8.39 28.08 7.29
N GLY A 65 -8.74 27.08 6.48
CA GLY A 65 -7.83 26.39 5.56
C GLY A 65 -7.59 27.09 4.21
N GLU A 66 -8.31 28.18 3.89
CA GLU A 66 -8.28 28.81 2.55
C GLU A 66 -6.90 29.26 2.05
N ASN A 67 -5.94 29.48 2.97
CA ASN A 67 -4.56 29.87 2.68
C ASN A 67 -3.53 28.85 3.16
N ASP A 68 -3.96 27.63 3.51
CA ASP A 68 -3.08 26.54 3.96
C ASP A 68 -2.94 25.50 2.84
N PRO A 69 -1.80 25.43 2.14
CA PRO A 69 -1.57 24.44 1.09
C PRO A 69 -1.73 23.00 1.61
N LEU A 70 -1.30 22.71 2.84
CA LEU A 70 -1.38 21.36 3.40
C LEU A 70 -2.81 20.97 3.76
N TRP A 71 -3.72 21.93 3.99
CA TRP A 71 -5.15 21.64 4.14
C TRP A 71 -5.74 21.17 2.82
N PHE A 72 -5.43 21.86 1.72
CA PHE A 72 -5.85 21.45 0.37
C PHE A 72 -5.31 20.08 0.02
N TYR A 73 -4.01 19.84 0.23
CA TYR A 73 -3.39 18.54 -0.01
C TYR A 73 -4.06 17.41 0.77
N ARG A 74 -4.27 17.57 2.09
CA ARG A 74 -4.91 16.53 2.92
C ARG A 74 -6.35 16.25 2.49
N LEU A 75 -7.09 17.27 2.09
CA LEU A 75 -8.47 17.10 1.63
C LEU A 75 -8.49 16.40 0.27
N ALA A 76 -7.58 16.78 -0.64
CA ALA A 76 -7.43 16.14 -1.93
C ALA A 76 -7.02 14.68 -1.82
N TYR A 77 -6.06 14.37 -0.94
CA TYR A 77 -5.63 13.01 -0.64
C TYR A 77 -6.83 12.14 -0.26
N ALA A 78 -7.67 12.62 0.66
CA ALA A 78 -8.87 11.88 1.06
C ALA A 78 -9.88 11.69 -0.09
N TYR A 79 -10.06 12.69 -0.97
CA TYR A 79 -10.92 12.56 -2.14
C TYR A 79 -10.34 11.60 -3.19
N PHE A 80 -9.03 11.58 -3.38
CA PHE A 80 -8.36 10.70 -4.32
C PHE A 80 -8.61 9.22 -3.97
N TYR A 81 -8.41 8.82 -2.71
CA TYR A 81 -8.69 7.43 -2.28
C TYR A 81 -10.17 7.09 -2.14
N LEU A 82 -11.07 8.01 -2.47
CA LEU A 82 -12.51 7.78 -2.59
C LEU A 82 -12.98 7.93 -4.05
N ASP A 83 -12.08 7.69 -5.02
CA ASP A 83 -12.34 7.71 -6.46
C ASP A 83 -13.02 9.03 -6.91
N SER A 84 -12.58 10.15 -6.33
CA SER A 84 -13.07 11.50 -6.61
C SER A 84 -11.95 12.37 -7.17
N GLU A 85 -11.33 11.90 -8.25
CA GLU A 85 -10.12 12.47 -8.85
C GLU A 85 -10.34 13.89 -9.39
N GLU A 86 -11.54 14.19 -9.90
CA GLU A 86 -11.90 15.53 -10.37
C GLU A 86 -11.79 16.55 -9.22
N GLN A 87 -12.38 16.23 -8.06
CA GLN A 87 -12.33 17.07 -6.86
C GLN A 87 -10.92 17.11 -6.28
N ALA A 88 -10.23 15.96 -6.23
CA ALA A 88 -8.85 15.88 -5.75
C ALA A 88 -7.93 16.78 -6.60
N LEU A 89 -8.03 16.72 -7.92
CA LEU A 89 -7.21 17.50 -8.84
C LEU A 89 -7.43 19.01 -8.70
N GLU A 90 -8.68 19.46 -8.54
CA GLU A 90 -8.98 20.88 -8.28
C GLU A 90 -8.29 21.37 -7.00
N LEU A 91 -8.37 20.58 -5.93
CA LEU A 91 -7.77 20.91 -4.64
C LEU A 91 -6.23 20.86 -4.71
N LEU A 92 -5.64 19.89 -5.40
CA LEU A 92 -4.18 19.79 -5.56
C LEU A 92 -3.61 20.94 -6.37
N LYS A 93 -4.28 21.35 -7.44
CA LYS A 93 -3.92 22.56 -8.20
C LYS A 93 -3.93 23.78 -7.29
N ARG A 94 -4.93 23.90 -6.41
CA ARG A 94 -4.98 24.97 -5.42
C ARG A 94 -3.85 24.89 -4.37
N SER A 95 -3.49 23.68 -3.93
CA SER A 95 -2.33 23.44 -3.07
C SER A 95 -1.04 23.93 -3.74
N LYS A 96 -0.79 23.52 -4.99
CA LYS A 96 0.40 23.89 -5.77
C LYS A 96 0.48 25.39 -6.07
N GLU A 97 -0.65 26.06 -6.29
CA GLU A 97 -0.68 27.53 -6.43
C GLU A 97 -0.20 28.25 -5.17
N LEU A 98 -0.54 27.72 -3.99
CA LEU A 98 -0.18 28.32 -2.70
C LEU A 98 1.26 27.97 -2.28
N ASP A 99 1.76 26.80 -2.68
CA ASP A 99 3.13 26.34 -2.43
C ASP A 99 3.72 25.65 -3.66
N PRO A 100 4.30 26.43 -4.60
CA PRO A 100 4.84 25.89 -5.85
C PRO A 100 6.08 25.00 -5.67
N ASP A 101 6.79 25.12 -4.55
CA ASP A 101 8.02 24.37 -4.26
C ASP A 101 7.74 23.00 -3.60
N ASN A 102 6.47 22.68 -3.33
CA ASN A 102 6.07 21.39 -2.81
C ASN A 102 5.94 20.37 -3.96
N ASP A 103 6.99 19.59 -4.16
CA ASP A 103 7.06 18.56 -5.20
C ASP A 103 6.17 17.34 -4.88
N ASP A 104 5.83 17.09 -3.61
CA ASP A 104 4.98 15.96 -3.19
C ASP A 104 3.54 16.06 -3.76
N VAL A 105 3.13 17.26 -4.18
CA VAL A 105 1.81 17.50 -4.79
C VAL A 105 1.79 17.06 -6.26
N ASP A 106 2.94 17.11 -6.96
CA ASP A 106 3.00 16.87 -8.40
C ASP A 106 2.71 15.41 -8.76
N GLU A 107 3.18 14.48 -7.93
CA GLU A 107 2.90 13.05 -8.10
C GLU A 107 1.39 12.77 -8.04
N LEU A 108 0.70 13.30 -7.03
CA LEU A 108 -0.74 13.07 -6.88
C LEU A 108 -1.56 13.80 -7.96
N ILE A 109 -1.09 14.94 -8.47
CA ILE A 109 -1.69 15.60 -9.65
C ILE A 109 -1.58 14.69 -10.88
N HIS A 110 -0.40 14.13 -11.13
CA HIS A 110 -0.17 13.25 -12.26
C HIS A 110 -1.08 12.03 -12.20
N LEU A 111 -1.19 11.38 -11.04
CA LEU A 111 -2.10 10.27 -10.82
C LEU A 111 -3.55 10.65 -11.14
N CYS A 112 -4.05 11.75 -10.58
CA CYS A 112 -5.41 12.21 -10.88
C CYS A 112 -5.63 12.44 -12.39
N GLU A 113 -4.66 13.04 -13.08
CA GLU A 113 -4.75 13.29 -14.52
C GLU A 113 -4.73 11.99 -15.34
N GLU A 114 -3.96 10.99 -14.92
CA GLU A 114 -3.92 9.66 -15.52
C GLU A 114 -5.28 8.96 -15.42
N TYR A 115 -5.85 8.85 -14.21
CA TYR A 115 -7.18 8.26 -13.99
C TYR A 115 -8.27 8.95 -14.81
N LEU A 116 -8.25 10.28 -14.87
CA LEU A 116 -9.22 11.07 -15.65
C LEU A 116 -9.01 10.89 -17.16
N SER A 117 -7.77 10.73 -17.62
CA SER A 117 -7.46 10.50 -19.04
C SER A 117 -7.78 9.08 -19.51
N GLY A 118 -7.79 8.11 -18.59
CA GLY A 118 -8.22 6.73 -18.84
C GLY A 118 -9.72 6.58 -19.15
N GLY A 119 -10.52 7.62 -18.88
CA GLY A 119 -11.97 7.64 -19.10
C GLY A 119 -12.44 7.91 -20.54
N GLU A 120 -11.55 8.18 -21.51
CA GLU A 120 -11.92 8.43 -22.92
C GLU A 120 -11.67 7.26 -23.89
N ASN A 121 -11.18 6.09 -23.44
CA ASN A 121 -10.94 4.94 -24.32
C ASN A 121 -11.68 3.68 -23.89
N ASP A 122 -12.97 3.57 -24.25
CA ASP A 122 -13.61 2.27 -24.45
C ASP A 122 -13.09 1.61 -25.75
N ILE A 123 -11.83 1.12 -25.74
CA ILE A 123 -11.35 0.03 -26.62
C ILE A 123 -10.31 -0.81 -25.87
N GLU A 124 -10.78 -1.90 -25.27
CA GLU A 124 -10.16 -3.25 -25.24
C GLU A 124 -8.64 -3.33 -25.56
N ALA A 125 -7.77 -3.12 -24.55
CA ALA A 125 -6.48 -3.80 -24.38
C ALA A 125 -5.81 -3.35 -23.06
N GLY A 126 -5.57 -4.31 -22.16
CA GLY A 126 -4.52 -4.20 -21.13
C GLY A 126 -4.89 -3.38 -19.91
N LEU A 127 -5.20 -4.09 -18.81
CA LEU A 127 -5.11 -3.59 -17.45
C LEU A 127 -3.74 -2.94 -17.23
N GLU A 128 -3.67 -1.63 -17.05
CA GLU A 128 -2.67 -0.97 -16.19
C GLU A 128 -3.33 0.32 -15.66
N ALA A 129 -4.04 0.17 -14.55
CA ALA A 129 -4.20 1.24 -13.57
C ALA A 129 -3.28 0.88 -12.41
N ASP A 130 -2.20 1.67 -12.28
CA ASP A 130 -1.61 2.16 -11.04
C ASP A 130 -1.32 1.19 -9.87
N SER A 131 -0.04 1.05 -9.52
CA SER A 131 0.44 0.31 -8.34
C SER A 131 1.74 0.89 -7.80
N THR A 132 1.75 2.17 -7.42
CA THR A 132 2.76 2.66 -6.45
C THR A 132 2.24 2.70 -5.01
N LEU A 133 1.00 2.22 -4.77
CA LEU A 133 0.42 2.07 -3.43
C LEU A 133 0.54 0.65 -2.83
N TYR A 134 0.88 -0.32 -3.67
CA TYR A 134 1.30 -1.64 -3.24
C TYR A 134 2.60 -1.86 -3.96
N ASP A 135 3.68 -2.18 -3.27
CA ASP A 135 4.49 -3.23 -3.86
C ASP A 135 5.36 -3.88 -2.78
N TYR A 136 4.66 -4.68 -1.97
CA TYR A 136 5.30 -5.87 -1.41
C TYR A 136 5.77 -6.80 -2.53
N THR A 137 5.43 -6.58 -3.81
CA THR A 137 5.95 -7.31 -4.96
C THR A 137 6.71 -6.40 -5.94
N ALA A 138 7.42 -6.92 -6.95
CA ALA A 138 7.84 -6.14 -8.11
C ALA A 138 8.26 -7.07 -9.26
N VAL A 139 8.01 -6.69 -10.51
CA VAL A 139 8.64 -7.32 -11.69
C VAL A 139 9.75 -6.40 -12.22
N VAL A 140 10.99 -6.88 -12.22
CA VAL A 140 12.15 -6.12 -12.67
C VAL A 140 12.77 -6.82 -13.87
N LYS A 141 12.82 -6.14 -15.01
CA LYS A 141 13.50 -6.63 -16.22
C LYS A 141 14.96 -6.21 -16.22
N HIS A 142 15.85 -7.16 -16.48
CA HIS A 142 17.29 -6.96 -16.68
C HIS A 142 17.65 -7.25 -18.15
N ASP A 143 18.93 -7.15 -18.50
CA ASP A 143 19.39 -7.32 -19.90
C ASP A 143 19.15 -8.74 -20.45
N ASP A 144 19.15 -9.76 -19.58
CA ASP A 144 19.03 -11.18 -19.94
C ASP A 144 18.01 -11.96 -19.09
N SER A 145 17.40 -11.32 -18.10
CA SER A 145 16.55 -11.97 -17.11
C SER A 145 15.39 -11.09 -16.65
N ILE A 146 14.40 -11.72 -16.03
CA ILE A 146 13.23 -11.09 -15.41
C ILE A 146 13.19 -11.57 -13.96
N SER A 147 13.09 -10.65 -13.01
CA SER A 147 13.01 -10.93 -11.58
C SER A 147 11.60 -10.62 -11.07
N VAL A 148 10.99 -11.55 -10.35
CA VAL A 148 9.78 -11.34 -9.55
C VAL A 148 10.19 -11.27 -8.10
N CYS A 149 10.17 -10.07 -7.52
CA CYS A 149 10.49 -9.82 -6.13
C CYS A 149 9.24 -9.87 -5.27
N PHE A 150 9.34 -10.44 -4.07
CA PHE A 150 8.35 -10.38 -3.01
C PHE A 150 9.03 -9.95 -1.71
N TYR A 151 8.83 -8.70 -1.32
CA TYR A 151 9.35 -8.03 -0.14
C TYR A 151 8.51 -8.37 1.09
N ILE A 152 9.02 -9.29 1.89
CA ILE A 152 8.31 -9.87 3.03
C ILE A 152 8.28 -8.91 4.22
N GLU A 153 9.29 -8.05 4.35
CA GLU A 153 9.35 -7.01 5.38
C GLU A 153 8.36 -5.85 5.15
N HIS A 154 7.69 -5.82 4.00
CA HIS A 154 6.62 -4.86 3.76
C HIS A 154 5.45 -5.14 4.72
N GLU A 155 4.88 -4.10 5.34
CA GLU A 155 3.89 -4.20 6.42
C GLU A 155 2.77 -5.21 6.16
N LYS A 156 2.16 -5.14 4.96
CA LYS A 156 1.09 -6.07 4.55
C LYS A 156 1.57 -7.54 4.52
N ALA A 157 2.67 -7.83 3.83
CA ALA A 157 3.21 -9.19 3.73
C ALA A 157 3.66 -9.72 5.10
N PHE A 158 4.27 -8.87 5.91
CA PHE A 158 4.69 -9.19 7.26
C PHE A 158 3.50 -9.55 8.16
N ALA A 159 2.41 -8.77 8.13
CA ALA A 159 1.21 -9.03 8.92
C ALA A 159 0.51 -10.34 8.53
N ILE A 160 0.53 -10.72 7.24
CA ILE A 160 0.09 -12.05 6.79
C ILE A 160 0.99 -13.13 7.39
N GLY A 161 2.31 -12.92 7.34
CA GLY A 161 3.29 -13.83 7.92
C GLY A 161 3.08 -14.07 9.41
N GLU A 162 2.85 -13.01 10.20
CA GLU A 162 2.56 -13.13 11.64
C GLU A 162 1.32 -13.98 11.91
N LYS A 163 0.25 -13.79 11.13
CA LYS A 163 -0.98 -14.59 11.26
C LYS A 163 -0.76 -16.04 10.83
N MET A 164 0.05 -16.32 9.80
CA MET A 164 0.42 -17.68 9.41
C MET A 164 1.22 -18.37 10.53
N TYR A 165 2.14 -17.65 11.17
CA TYR A 165 2.91 -18.14 12.32
C TYR A 165 2.02 -18.47 13.52
N ASP A 166 1.04 -17.62 13.84
CA ASP A 166 0.07 -17.88 14.90
C ASP A 166 -0.77 -19.15 14.65
N LEU A 167 -0.95 -19.53 13.38
CA LEU A 167 -1.66 -20.75 12.96
C LEU A 167 -0.75 -21.98 12.98
N ASN A 168 0.51 -21.82 12.58
CA ASN A 168 1.55 -22.84 12.69
C ASN A 168 2.92 -22.20 12.91
N GLU A 169 3.57 -22.53 14.03
CA GLU A 169 4.88 -21.99 14.39
C GLU A 169 6.00 -22.35 13.39
N GLU A 170 5.83 -23.40 12.57
CA GLU A 170 6.77 -23.75 11.49
C GLU A 170 6.67 -22.80 10.29
N ALA A 171 5.58 -22.03 10.18
CA ALA A 171 5.34 -21.02 9.15
C ALA A 171 5.69 -19.62 9.70
N TYR A 172 6.97 -19.38 9.99
CA TYR A 172 7.48 -18.07 10.43
C TYR A 172 7.70 -17.08 9.28
N MET A 173 7.48 -17.52 8.04
CA MET A 173 7.24 -16.72 6.83
C MET A 173 8.33 -15.72 6.44
N ASN A 174 9.60 -16.08 6.63
CA ASN A 174 10.72 -15.45 5.89
C ASN A 174 10.76 -15.94 4.42
N GLY A 175 11.74 -15.48 3.62
CA GLY A 175 11.83 -15.86 2.20
C GLY A 175 11.93 -17.37 1.96
N TYR A 176 12.62 -18.10 2.82
CA TYR A 176 12.76 -19.56 2.72
C TYR A 176 11.43 -20.28 3.02
N ASN A 177 10.64 -19.79 3.99
CA ASN A 177 9.30 -20.31 4.24
C ASN A 177 8.31 -19.97 3.12
N TRP A 178 8.40 -18.78 2.53
CA TRP A 178 7.60 -18.46 1.34
C TRP A 178 7.99 -19.33 0.15
N GLU A 179 9.28 -19.62 -0.04
CA GLU A 179 9.74 -20.60 -1.03
C GLU A 179 9.14 -21.99 -0.76
N ALA A 180 9.21 -22.48 0.48
CA ALA A 180 8.61 -23.76 0.86
C ALA A 180 7.11 -23.80 0.54
N PHE A 181 6.39 -22.72 0.84
CA PHE A 181 4.98 -22.57 0.50
C PHE A 181 4.75 -22.60 -1.02
N PHE A 182 5.50 -21.82 -1.81
CA PHE A 182 5.34 -21.78 -3.27
C PHE A 182 5.70 -23.11 -3.94
N ASN A 183 6.74 -23.80 -3.46
CA ASN A 183 7.11 -25.14 -3.92
C ASN A 183 6.02 -26.18 -3.66
N TYR A 184 5.17 -25.95 -2.67
CA TYR A 184 3.99 -26.75 -2.42
C TYR A 184 2.78 -26.32 -3.25
N TYR A 185 2.54 -25.00 -3.36
CA TYR A 185 1.34 -24.42 -3.96
C TYR A 185 1.36 -24.46 -5.50
N LEU A 186 2.43 -23.96 -6.12
CA LEU A 186 2.51 -23.76 -7.57
C LEU A 186 2.32 -25.06 -8.35
N PRO A 187 2.94 -26.22 -8.00
CA PRO A 187 2.73 -27.45 -8.74
C PRO A 187 1.26 -27.94 -8.75
N LYS A 188 0.48 -27.59 -7.72
CA LYS A 188 -0.92 -28.02 -7.57
C LYS A 188 -1.88 -27.13 -8.35
N TYR A 189 -1.64 -25.83 -8.35
CA TYR A 189 -2.61 -24.85 -8.81
C TYR A 189 -2.18 -24.10 -10.07
N GLU A 190 -0.89 -23.81 -10.24
CA GLU A 190 -0.35 -22.93 -11.30
C GLU A 190 1.00 -23.46 -11.82
N PRO A 191 1.10 -24.72 -12.28
CA PRO A 191 2.38 -25.37 -12.56
C PRO A 191 3.14 -24.77 -13.76
N ASP A 192 2.44 -24.08 -14.66
CA ASP A 192 3.01 -23.43 -15.84
C ASP A 192 3.93 -22.26 -15.51
N VAL A 193 3.74 -21.64 -14.33
CA VAL A 193 4.59 -20.57 -13.82
C VAL A 193 5.99 -21.09 -13.50
N MET A 194 6.13 -22.35 -13.08
CA MET A 194 7.43 -22.88 -12.65
C MET A 194 8.40 -23.20 -13.79
N ASP A 195 7.94 -23.19 -15.04
CA ASP A 195 8.76 -23.53 -16.19
C ASP A 195 9.89 -22.51 -16.39
N GLY A 196 11.14 -22.94 -16.13
CA GLY A 196 12.32 -22.08 -16.26
C GLY A 196 12.46 -21.05 -15.14
N MET A 197 11.78 -21.29 -14.01
CA MET A 197 11.90 -20.49 -12.80
C MET A 197 13.05 -21.00 -11.94
N ASP A 198 13.98 -20.10 -11.60
CA ASP A 198 14.94 -20.26 -10.51
C ASP A 198 14.59 -19.32 -9.35
N THR A 199 15.08 -19.59 -8.15
CA THR A 199 14.75 -18.81 -6.94
C THR A 199 15.99 -18.43 -6.12
N ASP A 200 15.92 -17.30 -5.43
CA ASP A 200 16.95 -16.83 -4.48
C ASP A 200 16.26 -16.21 -3.25
N PRO A 201 15.76 -17.03 -2.31
CA PRO A 201 15.13 -16.55 -1.10
C PRO A 201 16.17 -16.00 -0.10
N GLU A 202 15.75 -14.96 0.62
CA GLU A 202 16.50 -14.31 1.70
C GLU A 202 15.58 -14.07 2.89
N ALA A 203 16.14 -13.72 4.06
CA ALA A 203 15.32 -13.53 5.26
C ALA A 203 14.19 -12.50 5.07
N GLY A 204 14.46 -11.40 4.36
CA GLY A 204 13.51 -10.29 4.15
C GLY A 204 12.77 -10.29 2.81
N MET A 205 13.09 -11.20 1.90
CA MET A 205 12.46 -11.25 0.58
C MET A 205 12.53 -12.63 -0.07
N TYR A 206 11.60 -12.89 -0.98
CA TYR A 206 11.67 -14.01 -1.90
C TYR A 206 11.85 -13.46 -3.31
N VAL A 207 12.72 -14.07 -4.11
CA VAL A 207 12.90 -13.69 -5.51
C VAL A 207 12.84 -14.92 -6.40
N ALA A 208 12.09 -14.81 -7.48
CA ALA A 208 12.12 -15.77 -8.58
C ALA A 208 12.66 -15.09 -9.85
N PHE A 209 13.38 -15.84 -10.68
CA PHE A 209 13.98 -15.34 -11.89
C PHE A 209 13.67 -16.24 -13.08
N TYR A 210 13.57 -15.61 -14.25
CA TYR A 210 13.40 -16.26 -15.54
C TYR A 210 14.38 -15.66 -16.55
N ASP A 211 14.77 -16.43 -17.57
CA ASP A 211 15.41 -15.88 -18.76
C ASP A 211 14.47 -14.87 -19.45
N LEU A 212 15.02 -13.79 -20.03
CA LEU A 212 14.23 -12.78 -20.73
C LEU A 212 13.69 -13.30 -22.07
N THR A 213 12.45 -13.79 -22.05
CA THR A 213 11.66 -14.16 -23.26
C THR A 213 10.21 -13.69 -23.11
N PRO A 214 9.47 -13.47 -24.21
CA PRO A 214 8.05 -13.09 -24.13
C PRO A 214 7.19 -14.08 -23.34
N GLU A 215 7.48 -15.38 -23.42
CA GLU A 215 6.78 -16.41 -22.65
C GLU A 215 7.06 -16.29 -21.15
N ASN A 216 8.32 -16.01 -20.78
CA ASN A 216 8.72 -15.83 -19.40
C ASN A 216 8.26 -14.50 -18.81
N GLU A 217 8.11 -13.44 -19.62
CA GLU A 217 7.45 -12.21 -19.20
C GLU A 217 6.01 -12.52 -18.78
N ALA A 218 5.25 -13.25 -19.60
CA ALA A 218 3.88 -13.65 -19.23
C ALA A 218 3.83 -14.53 -17.96
N ARG A 219 4.83 -15.39 -17.73
CA ARG A 219 4.94 -16.18 -16.49
C ARG A 219 5.25 -15.30 -15.28
N ALA A 220 6.16 -14.35 -15.41
CA ALA A 220 6.51 -13.41 -14.35
C ALA A 220 5.31 -12.55 -13.94
N GLU A 221 4.57 -12.01 -14.92
CA GLU A 221 3.33 -11.28 -14.69
C GLU A 221 2.25 -12.17 -14.05
N LYS A 222 2.13 -13.42 -14.50
CA LYS A 222 1.20 -14.36 -13.86
C LYS A 222 1.60 -14.65 -12.41
N PHE A 223 2.89 -14.76 -12.12
CA PHE A 223 3.36 -15.08 -10.79
C PHE A 223 3.14 -13.94 -9.80
N ILE A 224 3.43 -12.70 -10.18
CA ILE A 224 3.17 -11.54 -9.32
C ILE A 224 1.68 -11.44 -8.97
N GLU A 225 0.79 -11.69 -9.93
CA GLU A 225 -0.66 -11.72 -9.69
C GLU A 225 -1.09 -12.86 -8.75
N ILE A 226 -0.43 -14.02 -8.79
CA ILE A 226 -0.67 -15.11 -7.83
C ILE A 226 -0.24 -14.68 -6.42
N ILE A 227 0.93 -14.05 -6.27
CA ILE A 227 1.42 -13.56 -4.97
C ILE A 227 0.43 -12.54 -4.42
N ARG A 228 0.02 -11.56 -5.23
CA ARG A 228 -0.96 -10.54 -4.86
C ARG A 228 -2.30 -11.16 -4.44
N ARG A 229 -2.84 -12.08 -5.26
CA ARG A 229 -4.08 -12.81 -4.93
C ARG A 229 -3.98 -13.52 -3.59
N LEU A 230 -2.86 -14.18 -3.30
CA LEU A 230 -2.67 -14.92 -2.05
C LEU A 230 -2.59 -13.97 -0.85
N VAL A 231 -1.80 -12.89 -0.95
CA VAL A 231 -1.64 -11.90 0.13
C VAL A 231 -2.93 -11.12 0.37
N ASP A 232 -3.69 -10.80 -0.68
CA ASP A 232 -4.95 -10.05 -0.58
C ASP A 232 -6.14 -10.94 -0.16
N ASN A 233 -6.10 -12.24 -0.45
CA ASN A 233 -7.10 -13.22 -0.04
C ASN A 233 -6.56 -14.11 1.09
N GLU A 234 -6.47 -13.53 2.28
CA GLU A 234 -5.85 -14.16 3.45
C GLU A 234 -6.51 -15.51 3.82
N ASP A 235 -7.80 -15.68 3.54
CA ASP A 235 -8.56 -16.89 3.88
C ASP A 235 -8.01 -18.14 3.18
N GLU A 236 -7.56 -18.02 1.92
CA GLU A 236 -6.98 -19.14 1.18
C GLU A 236 -5.65 -19.57 1.79
N LEU A 237 -4.74 -18.61 2.03
CA LEU A 237 -3.45 -18.84 2.67
C LEU A 237 -3.63 -19.51 4.03
N TYR A 238 -4.46 -18.93 4.89
CA TYR A 238 -4.67 -19.44 6.24
C TYR A 238 -5.36 -20.80 6.27
N ARG A 239 -6.24 -21.09 5.29
CA ARG A 239 -6.82 -22.43 5.17
C ARG A 239 -5.74 -23.45 4.81
N ILE A 240 -4.86 -23.15 3.86
CA ILE A 240 -3.76 -24.05 3.48
C ILE A 240 -2.82 -24.31 4.66
N VAL A 241 -2.45 -23.27 5.40
CA VAL A 241 -1.62 -23.42 6.61
C VAL A 241 -2.34 -24.27 7.67
N ARG A 242 -3.65 -24.07 7.88
CA ARG A 242 -4.41 -24.86 8.87
C ARG A 242 -4.61 -26.32 8.48
N GLU A 243 -4.85 -26.59 7.20
CA GLU A 243 -5.35 -27.90 6.74
C GLU A 243 -4.26 -28.76 6.10
N GLU A 244 -3.23 -28.15 5.52
CA GLU A 244 -2.27 -28.85 4.66
C GLU A 244 -0.81 -28.62 5.03
N SER A 245 -0.52 -27.95 6.15
CA SER A 245 0.85 -27.61 6.56
C SER A 245 1.78 -28.81 6.74
N ASP A 246 1.27 -29.97 7.18
CA ASP A 246 2.07 -31.21 7.28
C ASP A 246 2.64 -31.69 5.93
N ASN A 247 2.13 -31.16 4.82
CA ASN A 247 2.60 -31.45 3.46
C ASN A 247 3.57 -30.39 2.92
N ILE A 248 3.78 -29.28 3.64
CA ILE A 248 4.72 -28.23 3.29
C ILE A 248 6.04 -28.54 3.99
N LEU A 249 7.12 -28.57 3.22
CA LEU A 249 8.46 -28.80 3.74
C LEU A 249 9.05 -27.47 4.21
N TRP A 250 8.59 -26.99 5.37
CA TRP A 250 9.15 -25.81 6.01
C TRP A 250 10.65 -26.01 6.30
N ASP A 251 11.44 -24.95 6.07
CA ASP A 251 12.90 -24.90 6.30
C ASP A 251 13.26 -24.39 7.70
#